data_AF-A0A1X9Z5S8-F1
#
_entry.id   AF-A0A1X9Z5S8-F1
#
_cell.length_a   1.000
_cell.length_b   1.000
_cell.length_c   1.000
_cell.angle_alpha   90.00
_cell.angle_beta   90.00
_cell.angle_gamma   90.00
#
_symmetry.space_group_name_H-M   'P 1'
#
loop_
_entity.id
_entity.type
_entity.pdbx_description
1 polymer ?
#
loop_
_entity_poly.entity_id
_entity_poly.type
_entity_poly.pdbx_seq_one_letter_code
_entity_poly.pdbx_strand_id
1 'polypeptide(L)'
;MELGINKNINMLRNRQIFGKNTMWMACLLLLVLSVSSCKKENPISEDPYAGGKETLGIKFLSDVSDTEDVNGATQITFEVNGLMPFKDKVKFYINDTEATITKITDKTITVLFPVGASTGGTTLVVDDQIFFGPAYRVEGKVETDATFAANTSATVIRQILPLPNGNLVMVGSFNNYMAAATVKKPINNIVLTNSNGFITSGFSTGKGANGSISSIFRLATGQFIVGGSLTKYNDRDGISSITRLNTNGSLDSSKVEVVGTSSDRSYDTVATFNGGVLGLVNKVFNYNNSIYVVGSFNNYAEYFYERSTRDNKVVGYTKLNGLLKMSMEGKMDSTYNFNKTANLPYAGGNGPISDALMQSDGKIILVGSFTNYQGLSGNRIVRIGTNGLVDPTYPSGTGADDAINAITYSATSGKYLVAGVFNNYNGFATKGLVMLNADGTVDKSLVLRSIEGGSISKAYQLKSGKILVFGSFKKYDGIVRQGFMILNPNGSLAAGYNNTGKFQGIVNDVYESVDIFGNPTALIAGAISLFDNQQVSGAVRISIKP
;
A
#
# COMPACT_ATOMS: atom_id res chain seq x y z
N MET A 1 -49.03 -21.68 62.81
CA MET A 1 -48.73 -20.74 63.91
C MET A 1 -47.85 -19.66 63.31
N GLU A 2 -48.42 -18.47 63.17
CA GLU A 2 -47.84 -17.13 63.01
C GLU A 2 -46.52 -16.86 62.25
N LEU A 3 -46.63 -15.87 61.33
CA LEU A 3 -45.77 -14.68 61.11
C LEU A 3 -44.26 -14.90 60.80
N GLY A 4 -43.65 -14.26 59.80
CA GLY A 4 -44.03 -13.17 58.89
C GLY A 4 -42.74 -12.52 58.33
N ILE A 5 -42.93 -11.62 57.34
CA ILE A 5 -41.92 -10.77 56.63
C ILE A 5 -41.34 -11.47 55.37
N ASN A 6 -41.51 -11.02 54.11
CA ASN A 6 -41.67 -9.66 53.60
C ASN A 6 -42.55 -9.59 52.34
N LYS A 7 -43.37 -8.53 52.27
CA LYS A 7 -44.46 -8.23 51.32
C LYS A 7 -43.94 -7.52 50.06
N ASN A 8 -44.46 -7.87 48.88
CA ASN A 8 -45.43 -7.05 48.12
C ASN A 8 -45.57 -7.51 46.66
N ILE A 9 -46.68 -8.20 46.36
CA ILE A 9 -47.28 -8.30 45.04
C ILE A 9 -48.75 -7.91 45.21
N ASN A 10 -49.12 -6.76 44.63
CA ASN A 10 -50.42 -6.42 44.03
C ASN A 10 -50.66 -4.92 44.09
N MET A 11 -50.57 -4.25 42.93
CA MET A 11 -51.54 -3.21 42.57
C MET A 11 -51.53 -2.96 41.06
N LEU A 12 -52.32 -3.77 40.35
CA LEU A 12 -52.98 -3.36 39.12
C LEU A 12 -54.06 -2.33 39.50
N ARG A 13 -53.77 -1.03 39.35
CA ARG A 13 -54.70 0.09 39.06
C ARG A 13 -54.03 1.42 39.42
N ASN A 14 -53.38 2.05 38.44
CA ASN A 14 -53.41 3.49 38.17
C ASN A 14 -52.26 3.89 37.25
N ARG A 15 -52.58 4.11 35.97
CA ARG A 15 -52.07 5.16 35.06
C ARG A 15 -52.33 4.75 33.60
N GLN A 16 -53.61 4.69 33.26
CA GLN A 16 -54.02 5.26 31.98
C GLN A 16 -54.13 6.78 32.17
N ILE A 17 -54.01 7.50 31.06
CA ILE A 17 -54.01 8.97 30.91
C ILE A 17 -52.62 9.58 31.12
N PHE A 18 -51.83 9.60 30.04
CA PHE A 18 -51.00 10.72 29.56
C PHE A 18 -50.03 10.18 28.50
N GLY A 19 -50.15 10.63 27.25
CA GLY A 19 -49.10 10.45 26.24
C GLY A 19 -49.49 9.94 24.84
N LYS A 20 -50.78 9.75 24.52
CA LYS A 20 -51.23 9.47 23.14
C LYS A 20 -51.76 10.69 22.36
N ASN A 21 -51.78 11.88 22.98
CA ASN A 21 -52.20 13.13 22.32
C ASN A 21 -51.04 14.07 21.92
N THR A 22 -49.79 13.67 22.10
CA THR A 22 -48.60 14.49 21.75
C THR A 22 -47.94 14.11 20.43
N MET A 23 -48.41 13.07 19.74
CA MET A 23 -47.84 12.62 18.46
C MET A 23 -48.73 12.92 17.24
N TRP A 24 -49.96 13.39 17.45
CA TRP A 24 -50.86 13.85 16.39
C TRP A 24 -51.00 15.38 16.29
N MET A 25 -50.55 16.10 17.32
CA MET A 25 -50.55 17.57 17.35
C MET A 25 -49.21 18.16 16.86
N ALA A 26 -48.15 17.34 16.77
CA ALA A 26 -46.85 17.72 16.18
C ALA A 26 -46.82 17.58 14.64
N CYS A 27 -47.69 16.75 14.05
CA CYS A 27 -47.80 16.61 12.58
C CYS A 27 -48.78 17.61 11.93
N LEU A 28 -49.59 18.33 12.72
CA LEU A 28 -50.52 19.35 12.23
C LEU A 28 -49.98 20.79 12.41
N LEU A 29 -48.89 20.97 13.15
CA LEU A 29 -48.15 22.25 13.24
C LEU A 29 -47.03 22.40 12.20
N LEU A 30 -46.78 21.36 11.39
CA LEU A 30 -45.81 21.35 10.30
C LEU A 30 -46.44 21.41 8.89
N LEU A 31 -47.77 21.56 8.80
CA LEU A 31 -48.51 21.58 7.52
C LEU A 31 -49.38 22.83 7.29
N VAL A 32 -49.27 23.87 8.13
CA VAL A 32 -50.01 25.16 7.98
C VAL A 32 -49.09 26.38 8.11
N LEU A 33 -47.90 26.33 7.51
CA LEU A 33 -47.03 27.50 7.30
C LEU A 33 -46.62 27.71 5.83
N SER A 34 -47.46 27.24 4.92
CA SER A 34 -47.68 27.86 3.60
C SER A 34 -49.12 28.41 3.66
N VAL A 35 -49.44 29.69 3.44
CA VAL A 35 -49.07 30.54 2.31
C VAL A 35 -49.34 32.03 2.67
N SER A 36 -48.44 32.90 2.23
CA SER A 36 -48.65 34.32 1.82
C SER A 36 -48.99 35.40 2.86
N SER A 37 -47.99 36.24 3.17
CA SER A 37 -47.87 37.61 2.63
C SER A 37 -47.16 38.55 3.61
N CYS A 38 -45.88 38.88 3.34
CA CYS A 38 -45.28 40.17 3.66
C CYS A 38 -44.00 40.39 2.84
N LYS A 39 -44.11 41.32 1.88
CA LYS A 39 -43.12 42.21 1.27
C LYS A 39 -41.72 41.64 0.93
N LYS A 40 -41.46 41.54 -0.38
CA LYS A 40 -40.13 41.49 -1.00
C LYS A 40 -39.26 42.64 -0.52
N GLU A 41 -38.23 42.33 0.26
CA GLU A 41 -36.92 42.94 0.08
C GLU A 41 -36.03 41.85 -0.53
N ASN A 42 -35.58 42.08 -1.76
CA ASN A 42 -34.54 41.27 -2.37
C ASN A 42 -33.20 41.75 -1.79
N PRO A 43 -32.46 40.97 -0.99
CA PRO A 43 -31.05 40.90 -1.25
C PRO A 43 -30.94 40.00 -2.48
N ILE A 44 -30.79 40.61 -3.65
CA ILE A 44 -30.10 39.92 -4.73
C ILE A 44 -28.75 39.58 -4.09
N SER A 45 -28.56 38.31 -3.70
CA SER A 45 -27.21 37.77 -3.56
C SER A 45 -26.54 38.16 -4.86
N GLU A 46 -25.56 39.07 -4.81
CA GLU A 46 -24.69 39.27 -5.96
C GLU A 46 -24.29 37.87 -6.40
N ASP A 47 -24.55 37.57 -7.68
CA ASP A 47 -24.09 36.32 -8.25
C ASP A 47 -22.58 36.29 -8.00
N PRO A 48 -22.04 35.31 -7.26
CA PRO A 48 -20.60 35.24 -6.99
C PRO A 48 -19.77 35.12 -8.28
N TYR A 49 -20.42 34.94 -9.44
CA TYR A 49 -19.85 34.94 -10.78
C TYR A 49 -20.20 36.20 -11.62
N ALA A 50 -20.93 37.18 -11.07
CA ALA A 50 -21.14 38.47 -11.71
C ALA A 50 -19.80 39.21 -11.84
N GLY A 51 -19.30 39.30 -13.06
CA GLY A 51 -17.98 39.88 -13.37
C GLY A 51 -16.94 38.86 -13.85
N GLY A 52 -17.32 37.60 -14.09
CA GLY A 52 -16.47 36.66 -14.83
C GLY A 52 -16.08 37.23 -16.21
N LYS A 53 -14.80 37.13 -16.58
CA LYS A 53 -14.32 37.54 -17.92
C LYS A 53 -15.11 36.78 -18.99
N GLU A 54 -15.50 37.46 -20.07
CA GLU A 54 -16.13 36.80 -21.21
C GLU A 54 -15.24 35.67 -21.75
N THR A 55 -15.87 34.57 -22.14
CA THR A 55 -15.14 33.41 -22.68
C THR A 55 -14.58 33.76 -24.05
N LEU A 56 -13.28 33.51 -24.26
CA LEU A 56 -12.58 33.94 -25.49
C LEU A 56 -12.95 33.13 -26.75
N GLY A 57 -13.95 32.24 -26.67
CA GLY A 57 -14.37 31.39 -27.79
C GLY A 57 -13.34 30.36 -28.26
N ILE A 58 -12.23 30.19 -27.53
CA ILE A 58 -11.17 29.24 -27.86
C ILE A 58 -11.63 27.82 -27.53
N LYS A 59 -11.47 26.89 -28.47
CA LYS A 59 -11.88 25.49 -28.28
C LYS A 59 -11.01 24.53 -29.08
N PHE A 60 -10.53 23.47 -28.42
CA PHE A 60 -9.93 22.31 -29.07
C PHE A 60 -10.99 21.51 -29.84
N LEU A 61 -10.66 21.08 -31.05
CA LEU A 61 -11.61 20.45 -31.98
C LEU A 61 -11.49 18.93 -32.06
N SER A 62 -10.32 18.39 -31.72
CA SER A 62 -10.05 16.96 -31.75
C SER A 62 -9.41 16.47 -30.45
N ASP A 63 -9.68 15.21 -30.15
CA ASP A 63 -8.81 14.42 -29.30
C ASP A 63 -7.61 14.03 -30.15
N VAL A 64 -6.43 14.62 -29.91
CA VAL A 64 -5.21 14.16 -30.58
C VAL A 64 -4.96 12.72 -30.12
N SER A 65 -5.15 11.76 -31.02
CA SER A 65 -4.93 10.33 -30.77
C SER A 65 -3.52 9.85 -31.08
N ASP A 66 -2.68 10.71 -31.64
CA ASP A 66 -1.40 10.31 -32.20
C ASP A 66 -0.34 10.19 -31.11
N THR A 67 0.24 9.00 -31.03
CA THR A 67 1.41 8.68 -30.22
C THR A 67 2.66 8.88 -31.07
N GLU A 68 3.59 9.73 -30.64
CA GLU A 68 4.88 9.88 -31.30
C GLU A 68 6.02 9.62 -30.33
N ASP A 69 7.09 9.01 -30.84
CA ASP A 69 8.40 9.06 -30.20
C ASP A 69 8.93 10.50 -30.33
N VAL A 70 8.72 11.24 -29.26
CA VAL A 70 9.08 12.65 -29.21
C VAL A 70 10.55 12.81 -28.88
N ASN A 71 11.33 13.19 -29.88
CA ASN A 71 12.63 13.81 -29.64
C ASN A 71 12.40 15.30 -29.38
N GLY A 72 13.28 15.98 -28.66
CA GLY A 72 13.13 17.42 -28.35
C GLY A 72 13.07 18.37 -29.56
N ALA A 73 13.02 17.85 -30.79
CA ALA A 73 12.81 18.56 -32.05
C ALA A 73 11.42 18.30 -32.69
N THR A 74 10.60 17.40 -32.13
CA THR A 74 9.30 16.99 -32.68
C THR A 74 8.29 18.12 -32.64
N GLN A 75 7.68 18.44 -33.80
CA GLN A 75 6.59 19.41 -33.90
C GLN A 75 5.24 18.69 -33.88
N ILE A 76 4.34 19.15 -33.00
CA ILE A 76 3.02 18.56 -32.80
C ILE A 76 1.98 19.60 -33.14
N THR A 77 0.97 19.21 -33.92
CA THR A 77 -0.13 20.10 -34.32
C THR A 77 -1.43 19.69 -33.64
N PHE A 78 -2.09 20.66 -33.01
CA PHE A 78 -3.39 20.51 -32.37
C PHE A 78 -4.44 21.30 -33.14
N GLU A 79 -5.64 20.74 -33.28
CA GLU A 79 -6.76 21.45 -33.88
C GLU A 79 -7.46 22.33 -32.84
N VAL A 80 -7.49 23.64 -33.08
CA VAL A 80 -8.04 24.63 -32.17
C VAL A 80 -8.65 25.78 -32.96
N ASN A 81 -9.88 26.16 -32.62
CA ASN A 81 -10.54 27.36 -33.16
C ASN A 81 -10.39 28.56 -32.23
N GLY A 82 -10.46 29.76 -32.80
CA GLY A 82 -10.59 31.03 -32.05
C GLY A 82 -9.27 31.63 -31.56
N LEU A 83 -8.12 31.08 -31.94
CA LEU A 83 -6.80 31.51 -31.45
C LEU A 83 -6.26 32.79 -32.11
N MET A 84 -6.58 33.04 -33.38
CA MET A 84 -5.93 34.08 -34.18
C MET A 84 -6.00 35.51 -33.59
N PRO A 85 -7.11 35.96 -32.97
CA PRO A 85 -7.17 37.25 -32.29
C PRO A 85 -6.19 37.38 -31.11
N PHE A 86 -5.70 36.25 -30.59
CA PHE A 86 -4.88 36.18 -29.39
C PHE A 86 -3.48 35.64 -29.64
N LYS A 87 -3.07 35.40 -30.90
CA LYS A 87 -1.86 34.67 -31.28
C LYS A 87 -0.57 35.08 -30.54
N ASP A 88 -0.42 36.37 -30.21
CA ASP A 88 0.79 36.92 -29.56
C ASP A 88 0.76 36.82 -28.03
N LYS A 89 -0.35 36.35 -27.46
CA LYS A 89 -0.58 36.20 -26.01
C LYS A 89 -0.72 34.74 -25.58
N VAL A 90 -0.75 33.81 -26.52
CA VAL A 90 -0.99 32.40 -26.26
C VAL A 90 0.26 31.77 -25.65
N LYS A 91 0.04 31.04 -24.55
CA LYS A 91 1.00 30.05 -24.04
C LYS A 91 0.39 28.66 -24.16
N PHE A 92 1.22 27.68 -24.53
CA PHE A 92 0.81 26.30 -24.66
C PHE A 92 1.65 25.43 -23.73
N TYR A 93 1.01 24.47 -23.06
CA TYR A 93 1.67 23.58 -22.12
C TYR A 93 1.32 22.12 -22.43
N ILE A 94 2.30 21.24 -22.29
CA ILE A 94 2.12 19.79 -22.27
C ILE A 94 2.54 19.30 -20.89
N ASN A 95 1.58 18.76 -20.13
CA ASN A 95 1.77 18.30 -18.75
C ASN A 95 2.51 19.34 -17.88
N ASP A 96 1.98 20.56 -17.85
CA ASP A 96 2.54 21.75 -17.16
C ASP A 96 3.95 22.17 -17.58
N THR A 97 4.45 21.69 -18.72
CA THR A 97 5.72 22.12 -19.31
C THR A 97 5.44 23.01 -20.53
N GLU A 98 5.92 24.25 -20.51
CA GLU A 98 5.66 25.22 -21.58
C GLU A 98 6.32 24.78 -22.89
N ALA A 99 5.51 24.68 -23.94
CA ALA A 99 5.94 24.31 -25.28
C ALA A 99 6.21 25.56 -26.11
N THR A 100 7.23 25.52 -26.97
CA THR A 100 7.51 26.63 -27.89
C THR A 100 6.53 26.56 -29.06
N ILE A 101 5.73 27.60 -29.26
CA ILE A 101 4.77 27.67 -30.37
C ILE A 101 5.54 28.00 -31.66
N THR A 102 5.40 27.16 -32.69
CA THR A 102 6.07 27.34 -33.98
C THR A 102 5.13 27.90 -35.04
N LYS A 103 3.83 27.63 -34.94
CA LYS A 103 2.81 28.11 -35.90
C LYS A 103 1.44 28.24 -35.24
N ILE A 104 0.71 29.29 -35.58
CA ILE A 104 -0.72 29.44 -35.26
C ILE A 104 -1.46 29.74 -36.57
N THR A 105 -2.60 29.08 -36.77
CA THR A 105 -3.56 29.35 -37.84
C THR A 105 -4.96 29.53 -37.26
N ASP A 106 -5.97 29.80 -38.10
CA ASP A 106 -7.38 29.88 -37.67
C ASP A 106 -7.90 28.57 -37.04
N LYS A 107 -7.31 27.42 -37.41
CA LYS A 107 -7.81 26.09 -37.05
C LYS A 107 -6.79 25.22 -36.31
N THR A 108 -5.54 25.64 -36.23
CA THR A 108 -4.48 24.81 -35.64
C THR A 108 -3.44 25.62 -34.89
N ILE A 109 -2.81 24.97 -33.92
CA ILE A 109 -1.59 25.43 -33.28
C ILE A 109 -0.54 24.32 -33.39
N THR A 110 0.66 24.66 -33.84
CA THR A 110 1.82 23.77 -33.88
C THR A 110 2.82 24.21 -32.83
N VAL A 111 3.31 23.27 -32.05
CA VAL A 111 4.29 23.49 -30.98
C VAL A 111 5.45 22.53 -31.11
N LEU A 112 6.61 22.95 -30.64
CA LEU A 112 7.75 22.08 -30.39
C LEU A 112 7.52 21.32 -29.08
N PHE A 113 7.68 19.99 -29.09
CA PHE A 113 7.54 19.19 -27.88
C PHE A 113 8.57 19.63 -26.83
N PRO A 114 8.13 20.01 -25.62
CA PRO A 114 9.04 20.53 -24.62
C PRO A 114 9.94 19.43 -24.03
N VAL A 115 11.24 19.72 -23.96
CA VAL A 115 12.22 18.80 -23.39
C VAL A 115 11.83 18.47 -21.94
N GLY A 116 11.75 17.17 -21.63
CA GLY A 116 11.47 16.68 -20.29
C GLY A 116 10.00 16.54 -19.94
N ALA A 117 9.08 16.99 -20.80
CA ALA A 117 7.65 16.71 -20.65
C ALA A 117 7.34 15.21 -20.78
N SER A 118 6.25 14.80 -20.15
CA SER A 118 5.78 13.41 -20.13
C SER A 118 4.29 13.35 -20.44
N THR A 119 3.74 12.14 -20.59
CA THR A 119 2.32 11.94 -20.88
C THR A 119 1.41 12.73 -19.94
N GLY A 120 0.49 13.52 -20.49
CA GLY A 120 -0.40 14.36 -19.68
C GLY A 120 -1.32 15.27 -20.51
N GLY A 121 -2.14 16.04 -19.80
CA GLY A 121 -3.06 17.00 -20.43
C GLY A 121 -2.32 18.14 -21.13
N THR A 122 -2.92 18.65 -22.20
CA THR A 122 -2.49 19.90 -22.82
C THR A 122 -3.33 21.07 -22.35
N THR A 123 -2.73 22.25 -22.27
CA THR A 123 -3.40 23.44 -21.77
C THR A 123 -2.98 24.68 -22.57
N LEU A 124 -3.95 25.50 -22.92
CA LEU A 124 -3.77 26.83 -23.48
C LEU A 124 -4.05 27.88 -22.40
N VAL A 125 -3.20 28.90 -22.32
CA VAL A 125 -3.40 30.05 -21.44
C VAL A 125 -3.39 31.34 -22.26
N VAL A 126 -4.45 32.13 -22.14
CA VAL A 126 -4.61 33.44 -22.81
C VAL A 126 -5.25 34.43 -21.82
N ASP A 127 -4.58 35.55 -21.54
CA ASP A 127 -5.08 36.61 -20.63
C ASP A 127 -5.63 36.04 -19.29
N ASP A 128 -4.90 35.09 -18.70
CA ASP A 128 -5.21 34.32 -17.47
C ASP A 128 -6.40 33.34 -17.56
N GLN A 129 -6.98 33.14 -18.75
CA GLN A 129 -8.00 32.11 -18.98
C GLN A 129 -7.33 30.80 -19.42
N ILE A 130 -7.78 29.69 -18.86
CA ILE A 130 -7.24 28.34 -19.08
C ILE A 130 -8.21 27.55 -19.96
N PHE A 131 -7.72 27.00 -21.06
CA PHE A 131 -8.48 26.13 -21.95
C PHE A 131 -7.82 24.75 -21.99
N PHE A 132 -8.54 23.73 -21.53
CA PHE A 132 -8.05 22.35 -21.51
C PHE A 132 -8.16 21.71 -22.89
N GLY A 133 -7.06 21.12 -23.33
CA GLY A 133 -6.98 20.35 -24.55
C GLY A 133 -6.91 18.85 -24.29
N PRO A 134 -6.71 18.06 -25.36
CA PRO A 134 -6.60 16.62 -25.24
C PRO A 134 -5.35 16.20 -24.45
N ALA A 135 -5.37 14.98 -23.93
CA ALA A 135 -4.18 14.37 -23.36
C ALA A 135 -3.22 13.97 -24.48
N TYR A 136 -1.93 14.27 -24.31
CA TYR A 136 -0.88 13.85 -25.22
C TYR A 136 -0.09 12.70 -24.60
N ARG A 137 0.07 11.61 -25.35
CA ARG A 137 0.80 10.41 -24.91
C ARG A 137 2.21 10.40 -25.51
N VAL A 138 3.19 10.26 -24.63
CA VAL A 138 4.62 10.28 -24.93
C VAL A 138 5.12 8.84 -24.95
N GLU A 139 5.60 8.38 -26.10
CA GLU A 139 6.29 7.09 -26.18
C GLU A 139 7.69 7.17 -25.54
N GLY A 140 8.19 6.04 -25.08
CA GLY A 140 9.51 6.00 -24.47
C GLY A 140 9.87 4.60 -24.01
N LYS A 141 10.86 4.52 -23.14
CA LYS A 141 11.41 3.24 -22.67
C LYS A 141 10.55 2.59 -21.58
N VAL A 142 9.55 3.28 -21.05
CA VAL A 142 8.62 2.73 -20.07
C VAL A 142 7.22 2.72 -20.64
N GLU A 143 6.61 1.54 -20.63
CA GLU A 143 5.24 1.32 -21.08
C GLU A 143 4.53 0.38 -20.12
N THR A 144 3.21 0.53 -20.02
CA THR A 144 2.38 -0.48 -19.34
C THR A 144 2.38 -1.76 -20.17
N ASP A 145 2.69 -2.89 -19.53
CA ASP A 145 2.65 -4.19 -20.18
C ASP A 145 1.22 -4.72 -20.26
N ALA A 146 0.62 -4.60 -21.44
CA ALA A 146 -0.74 -5.05 -21.72
C ALA A 146 -0.94 -6.57 -21.63
N THR A 147 0.14 -7.37 -21.60
CA THR A 147 0.02 -8.83 -21.45
C THR A 147 -0.20 -9.27 -20.01
N PHE A 148 0.01 -8.38 -19.05
CA PHE A 148 -0.37 -8.63 -17.66
C PHE A 148 -1.87 -8.43 -17.48
N ALA A 149 -2.51 -9.36 -16.80
CA ALA A 149 -3.94 -9.34 -16.56
C ALA A 149 -4.38 -8.04 -15.89
N ALA A 150 -5.30 -7.32 -16.55
CA ALA A 150 -5.90 -6.12 -15.99
C ALA A 150 -6.70 -6.48 -14.74
N ASN A 151 -6.15 -6.14 -13.57
CA ASN A 151 -6.87 -6.29 -12.33
C ASN A 151 -7.77 -5.07 -12.12
N THR A 152 -9.08 -5.30 -12.08
CA THR A 152 -10.09 -4.24 -11.93
C THR A 152 -10.74 -4.22 -10.54
N SER A 153 -10.40 -5.18 -9.66
CA SER A 153 -11.17 -5.42 -8.43
C SER A 153 -10.36 -5.69 -7.17
N ALA A 154 -9.08 -6.08 -7.25
CA ALA A 154 -8.27 -6.23 -6.05
C ALA A 154 -7.74 -4.87 -5.59
N THR A 155 -8.24 -4.40 -4.45
CA THR A 155 -7.98 -3.04 -3.97
C THR A 155 -6.58 -2.84 -3.42
N VAL A 156 -5.99 -3.86 -2.76
CA VAL A 156 -4.63 -3.79 -2.20
C VAL A 156 -3.90 -5.12 -2.30
N ILE A 157 -2.78 -5.15 -3.03
CA ILE A 157 -1.81 -6.25 -3.00
C ILE A 157 -0.63 -5.83 -2.10
N ARG A 158 -0.30 -6.66 -1.12
CA ARG A 158 0.71 -6.39 -0.09
C ARG A 158 2.07 -7.01 -0.40
N GLN A 159 2.07 -8.21 -0.98
CA GLN A 159 3.30 -8.91 -1.35
C GLN A 159 3.08 -9.80 -2.58
N ILE A 160 4.08 -9.88 -3.44
CA ILE A 160 4.19 -10.83 -4.56
C ILE A 160 5.23 -11.88 -4.18
N LEU A 161 4.85 -13.15 -4.23
CA LEU A 161 5.75 -14.27 -4.00
C LEU A 161 5.93 -15.08 -5.30
N PRO A 162 7.06 -14.92 -6.02
CA PRO A 162 7.36 -15.77 -7.16
C PRO A 162 7.64 -17.20 -6.70
N LEU A 163 7.10 -18.17 -7.43
CA LEU A 163 7.31 -19.60 -7.20
C LEU A 163 8.33 -20.17 -8.20
N PRO A 164 9.02 -21.29 -7.86
CA PRO A 164 10.01 -21.90 -8.75
C PRO A 164 9.48 -22.34 -10.13
N ASN A 165 8.17 -22.56 -10.26
CA ASN A 165 7.53 -22.94 -11.52
C ASN A 165 7.10 -21.73 -12.38
N GLY A 166 7.46 -20.49 -11.99
CA GLY A 166 7.09 -19.26 -12.69
C GLY A 166 5.71 -18.70 -12.34
N ASN A 167 4.92 -19.40 -11.53
CA ASN A 167 3.67 -18.86 -10.99
C ASN A 167 3.96 -17.83 -9.88
N LEU A 168 2.96 -17.02 -9.57
CA LEU A 168 3.01 -16.01 -8.52
C LEU A 168 1.92 -16.30 -7.48
N VAL A 169 2.26 -16.21 -6.21
CA VAL A 169 1.25 -16.09 -5.14
C VAL A 169 1.20 -14.63 -4.72
N MET A 170 0.02 -14.02 -4.80
CA MET A 170 -0.19 -12.64 -4.35
C MET A 170 -1.08 -12.64 -3.12
N VAL A 171 -0.68 -11.88 -2.12
CA VAL A 171 -1.42 -11.71 -0.86
C VAL A 171 -1.74 -10.26 -0.61
N GLY A 172 -2.82 -9.96 0.10
CA GLY A 172 -3.20 -8.58 0.35
C GLY A 172 -4.46 -8.36 1.17
N SER A 173 -5.16 -7.29 0.86
CA SER A 173 -6.46 -6.93 1.42
C SER A 173 -7.45 -6.85 0.27
N PHE A 174 -7.97 -8.00 -0.16
CA PHE A 174 -8.93 -8.12 -1.24
C PHE A 174 -9.82 -9.35 -1.02
N ASN A 175 -11.05 -9.28 -1.48
CA ASN A 175 -12.02 -10.39 -1.47
C ASN A 175 -12.42 -10.81 -2.89
N ASN A 176 -11.80 -10.20 -3.89
CA ASN A 176 -11.99 -10.49 -5.29
C ASN A 176 -10.71 -10.14 -6.05
N TYR A 177 -10.37 -10.96 -7.03
CA TYR A 177 -9.25 -10.72 -7.93
C TYR A 177 -9.75 -11.00 -9.34
N MET A 178 -9.53 -10.04 -10.26
CA MET A 178 -10.07 -10.09 -11.63
C MET A 178 -11.57 -10.36 -11.73
N ALA A 179 -12.37 -9.94 -10.74
CA ALA A 179 -13.80 -10.20 -10.66
C ALA A 179 -14.19 -11.69 -10.73
N ALA A 180 -13.27 -12.61 -10.40
CA ALA A 180 -13.47 -14.05 -10.53
C ALA A 180 -14.08 -14.73 -9.29
N ALA A 181 -14.20 -14.03 -8.16
CA ALA A 181 -14.75 -14.60 -6.94
C ALA A 181 -16.26 -14.89 -7.05
N THR A 182 -16.69 -16.02 -6.49
CA THR A 182 -18.11 -16.41 -6.37
C THR A 182 -18.41 -16.88 -4.95
N VAL A 183 -19.69 -17.00 -4.58
CA VAL A 183 -20.10 -17.55 -3.27
C VAL A 183 -19.52 -18.95 -3.04
N LYS A 184 -19.41 -19.78 -4.09
CA LYS A 184 -18.88 -21.15 -4.00
C LYS A 184 -17.34 -21.21 -4.04
N LYS A 185 -16.70 -20.23 -4.66
CA LYS A 185 -15.24 -20.14 -4.81
C LYS A 185 -14.80 -18.69 -4.53
N PRO A 186 -14.81 -18.27 -3.26
CA PRO A 186 -14.34 -16.94 -2.90
C PRO A 186 -12.82 -16.82 -3.10
N ILE A 187 -12.33 -15.60 -3.28
CA ILE A 187 -10.89 -15.31 -3.39
C ILE A 187 -10.55 -14.28 -2.31
N ASN A 188 -10.29 -14.76 -1.10
CA ASN A 188 -10.07 -13.90 0.06
C ASN A 188 -8.58 -13.82 0.41
N ASN A 189 -7.98 -12.66 0.13
CA ASN A 189 -6.68 -12.18 0.57
C ASN A 189 -5.45 -12.96 0.08
N ILE A 190 -5.65 -14.00 -0.73
CA ILE A 190 -4.59 -14.80 -1.36
C ILE A 190 -5.07 -15.33 -2.72
N VAL A 191 -4.20 -15.28 -3.73
CA VAL A 191 -4.47 -15.81 -5.07
C VAL A 191 -3.20 -16.40 -5.69
N LEU A 192 -3.35 -17.46 -6.48
CA LEU A 192 -2.30 -18.04 -7.30
C LEU A 192 -2.54 -17.68 -8.76
N THR A 193 -1.54 -17.13 -9.42
CA THR A 193 -1.58 -16.73 -10.83
C THR A 193 -0.40 -17.31 -11.59
N ASN A 194 -0.47 -17.31 -12.92
CA ASN A 194 0.74 -17.43 -13.74
C ASN A 194 1.55 -16.12 -13.68
N SER A 195 2.68 -16.08 -14.38
CA SER A 195 3.55 -14.90 -14.46
C SER A 195 2.86 -13.66 -15.05
N ASN A 196 1.81 -13.85 -15.86
CA ASN A 196 1.01 -12.79 -16.47
C ASN A 196 -0.22 -12.39 -15.64
N GLY A 197 -0.32 -12.85 -14.39
CA GLY A 197 -1.39 -12.43 -13.48
C GLY A 197 -2.74 -13.10 -13.70
N PHE A 198 -2.86 -14.05 -14.63
CA PHE A 198 -4.09 -14.84 -14.79
C PHE A 198 -4.18 -15.93 -13.73
N ILE A 199 -5.35 -16.07 -13.10
CA ILE A 199 -5.61 -17.11 -12.08
C ILE A 199 -5.33 -18.49 -12.66
N THR A 200 -4.60 -19.32 -11.91
CA THR A 200 -4.38 -20.74 -12.26
C THR A 200 -5.17 -21.66 -11.33
N SER A 201 -5.45 -22.88 -11.80
CA SER A 201 -5.95 -23.95 -10.94
C SER A 201 -4.85 -24.45 -9.98
N GLY A 202 -5.24 -25.20 -8.95
CA GLY A 202 -4.29 -25.86 -8.03
C GLY A 202 -4.19 -25.22 -6.65
N PHE A 203 -4.78 -24.04 -6.42
CA PHE A 203 -4.95 -23.48 -5.09
C PHE A 203 -6.33 -23.81 -4.50
N SER A 204 -6.34 -24.52 -3.38
CA SER A 204 -7.50 -25.00 -2.63
C SER A 204 -7.62 -24.25 -1.29
N THR A 205 -7.72 -22.93 -1.36
CA THR A 205 -7.79 -22.04 -0.19
C THR A 205 -9.11 -22.11 0.56
N GLY A 206 -10.14 -22.73 -0.03
CA GLY A 206 -11.48 -22.81 0.53
C GLY A 206 -12.09 -21.41 0.64
N LYS A 207 -12.51 -21.00 1.85
CA LYS A 207 -12.93 -19.61 2.10
C LYS A 207 -11.78 -18.61 2.27
N GLY A 208 -10.53 -19.07 2.25
CA GLY A 208 -9.34 -18.21 2.41
C GLY A 208 -9.26 -17.56 3.79
N ALA A 209 -8.47 -16.49 3.92
CA ALA A 209 -8.32 -15.77 5.18
C ALA A 209 -9.46 -14.76 5.38
N ASN A 210 -9.97 -14.65 6.62
CA ASN A 210 -11.00 -13.65 6.96
C ASN A 210 -10.44 -12.23 7.16
N GLY A 211 -9.12 -12.09 7.27
CA GLY A 211 -8.41 -10.82 7.41
C GLY A 211 -7.30 -10.69 6.37
N SER A 212 -6.78 -9.47 6.21
CA SER A 212 -5.71 -9.19 5.26
C SER A 212 -4.46 -10.00 5.60
N ILE A 213 -3.79 -10.49 4.56
CA ILE A 213 -2.45 -11.10 4.63
C ILE A 213 -1.46 -10.04 4.14
N SER A 214 -0.56 -9.62 5.02
CA SER A 214 0.46 -8.61 4.75
C SER A 214 1.75 -9.22 4.22
N SER A 215 2.05 -10.46 4.64
CA SER A 215 3.31 -11.10 4.30
C SER A 215 3.18 -12.62 4.16
N ILE A 216 3.98 -13.18 3.26
CA ILE A 216 4.05 -14.60 2.95
C ILE A 216 5.50 -15.00 2.63
N PHE A 217 5.89 -16.21 3.00
CA PHE A 217 7.07 -16.85 2.42
C PHE A 217 6.83 -18.35 2.20
N ARG A 218 7.63 -18.95 1.31
CA ARG A 218 7.60 -20.37 1.01
C ARG A 218 8.74 -21.09 1.74
N LEU A 219 8.40 -22.17 2.45
CA LEU A 219 9.34 -23.09 3.09
C LEU A 219 10.03 -23.98 2.05
N ALA A 220 11.15 -24.60 2.42
CA ALA A 220 11.83 -25.59 1.59
C ALA A 220 10.93 -26.79 1.22
N THR A 221 10.02 -27.17 2.14
CA THR A 221 8.98 -28.20 1.92
C THR A 221 7.92 -27.79 0.89
N GLY A 222 7.89 -26.51 0.51
CA GLY A 222 6.90 -25.91 -0.37
C GLY A 222 5.61 -25.46 0.31
N GLN A 223 5.46 -25.72 1.61
CA GLN A 223 4.43 -25.09 2.44
C GLN A 223 4.66 -23.57 2.52
N PHE A 224 3.63 -22.83 2.90
CA PHE A 224 3.70 -21.37 3.06
C PHE A 224 3.47 -20.98 4.51
N ILE A 225 4.15 -19.94 4.96
CA ILE A 225 3.76 -19.21 6.18
C ILE A 225 3.14 -17.90 5.74
N VAL A 226 1.95 -17.61 6.25
CA VAL A 226 1.23 -16.36 5.98
C VAL A 226 1.03 -15.60 7.29
N GLY A 227 1.27 -14.28 7.25
CA GLY A 227 1.06 -13.37 8.38
C GLY A 227 0.24 -12.15 7.96
N GLY A 228 -0.57 -11.62 8.89
CA GLY A 228 -1.33 -10.40 8.69
C GLY A 228 -2.25 -10.08 9.86
N SER A 229 -3.55 -9.98 9.57
CA SER A 229 -4.64 -9.68 10.52
C SER A 229 -5.68 -10.79 10.61
N LEU A 230 -5.43 -11.93 9.96
CA LEU A 230 -6.31 -13.08 9.91
C LEU A 230 -6.47 -13.74 11.28
N THR A 231 -7.73 -14.00 11.66
CA THR A 231 -8.09 -14.78 12.85
C THR A 231 -8.69 -16.14 12.49
N LYS A 232 -9.03 -16.33 11.21
CA LYS A 232 -9.50 -17.59 10.63
C LYS A 232 -8.90 -17.80 9.25
N TYR A 233 -8.79 -19.06 8.86
CA TYR A 233 -8.48 -19.47 7.50
C TYR A 233 -9.39 -20.63 7.12
N ASN A 234 -10.11 -20.51 6.00
CA ASN A 234 -11.13 -21.45 5.59
C ASN A 234 -12.16 -21.75 6.72
N ASP A 235 -12.66 -20.69 7.35
CA ASP A 235 -13.54 -20.70 8.54
C ASP A 235 -13.01 -21.43 9.78
N ARG A 236 -11.76 -21.88 9.78
CA ARG A 236 -11.16 -22.52 10.94
C ARG A 236 -10.73 -21.48 11.96
N ASP A 237 -11.25 -21.61 13.18
CA ASP A 237 -10.81 -20.85 14.36
C ASP A 237 -9.43 -21.33 14.87
N GLY A 238 -8.89 -20.63 15.87
CA GLY A 238 -7.62 -21.00 16.49
C GLY A 238 -6.38 -20.44 15.78
N ILE A 239 -6.55 -19.37 15.00
CA ILE A 239 -5.46 -18.68 14.30
C ILE A 239 -5.32 -17.26 14.86
N SER A 240 -4.08 -16.86 15.16
CA SER A 240 -3.77 -15.55 15.75
C SER A 240 -2.76 -14.82 14.85
N SER A 241 -3.24 -14.19 13.78
CA SER A 241 -2.46 -13.35 12.84
C SER A 241 -1.34 -14.02 12.03
N ILE A 242 -1.06 -15.30 12.24
CA ILE A 242 -0.08 -16.09 11.48
C ILE A 242 -0.51 -17.56 11.43
N THR A 243 -0.29 -18.24 10.31
CA THR A 243 -0.52 -19.68 10.17
C THR A 243 0.31 -20.29 9.04
N ARG A 244 0.29 -21.63 8.95
CA ARG A 244 0.94 -22.41 7.89
C ARG A 244 -0.09 -22.97 6.91
N LEU A 245 0.22 -22.90 5.62
CA LEU A 245 -0.57 -23.47 4.53
C LEU A 245 0.21 -24.59 3.84
N ASN A 246 -0.50 -25.58 3.33
CA ASN A 246 0.05 -26.61 2.47
C ASN A 246 0.48 -26.04 1.10
N THR A 247 1.20 -26.82 0.31
CA THR A 247 1.66 -26.45 -1.05
C THR A 247 0.52 -26.08 -1.98
N ASN A 248 -0.68 -26.62 -1.77
CA ASN A 248 -1.90 -26.29 -2.50
C ASN A 248 -2.71 -25.13 -1.87
N GLY A 249 -2.18 -24.41 -0.88
CA GLY A 249 -2.85 -23.27 -0.25
C GLY A 249 -3.98 -23.62 0.71
N SER A 250 -4.26 -24.90 0.93
CA SER A 250 -5.15 -25.33 2.03
C SER A 250 -4.48 -25.09 3.38
N LEU A 251 -5.27 -24.91 4.44
CA LEU A 251 -4.74 -24.82 5.81
C LEU A 251 -3.99 -26.11 6.17
N ASP A 252 -2.77 -25.99 6.67
CA ASP A 252 -2.10 -27.12 7.32
C ASP A 252 -2.79 -27.37 8.66
N SER A 253 -3.48 -28.51 8.76
CA SER A 253 -4.32 -28.85 9.90
C SER A 253 -4.08 -30.26 10.39
N SER A 254 -4.26 -30.45 11.69
CA SER A 254 -4.10 -31.73 12.37
C SER A 254 -5.31 -32.02 13.26
N LYS A 255 -5.56 -33.31 13.51
CA LYS A 255 -6.58 -33.74 14.47
C LYS A 255 -5.91 -33.89 15.84
N VAL A 256 -6.44 -33.21 16.84
CA VAL A 256 -5.92 -33.21 18.22
C VAL A 256 -7.00 -33.66 19.20
N GLU A 257 -6.59 -34.29 20.29
CA GLU A 257 -7.50 -34.61 21.39
C GLU A 257 -7.87 -33.34 22.17
N VAL A 258 -9.12 -33.28 22.62
CA VAL A 258 -9.68 -32.20 23.43
C VAL A 258 -10.58 -32.81 24.51
N VAL A 259 -10.87 -32.04 25.56
CA VAL A 259 -11.81 -32.43 26.60
C VAL A 259 -13.21 -32.58 25.99
N GLY A 260 -13.70 -33.81 25.97
CA GLY A 260 -15.01 -34.18 25.43
C GLY A 260 -15.83 -34.99 26.42
N THR A 261 -17.14 -34.80 26.42
CA THR A 261 -18.10 -35.57 27.24
C THR A 261 -18.59 -36.84 26.53
N SER A 262 -18.14 -37.07 25.30
CA SER A 262 -18.53 -38.17 24.42
C SER A 262 -17.42 -38.41 23.38
N SER A 263 -17.31 -39.65 22.87
CA SER A 263 -16.22 -40.06 21.97
C SER A 263 -16.14 -39.26 20.67
N ASP A 264 -17.26 -38.73 20.20
CA ASP A 264 -17.37 -37.88 19.00
C ASP A 264 -16.92 -36.43 19.24
N ARG A 265 -16.82 -35.97 20.50
CA ARG A 265 -16.40 -34.62 20.89
C ARG A 265 -15.01 -34.57 21.54
N SER A 266 -14.37 -35.72 21.74
CA SER A 266 -13.00 -35.82 22.29
C SER A 266 -11.90 -35.41 21.31
N TYR A 267 -12.24 -34.98 20.10
CA TYR A 267 -11.27 -34.52 19.10
C TYR A 267 -11.70 -33.24 18.40
N ASP A 268 -10.73 -32.45 17.96
CA ASP A 268 -10.94 -31.31 17.07
C ASP A 268 -9.91 -31.30 15.94
N THR A 269 -10.25 -30.65 14.82
CA THR A 269 -9.31 -30.35 13.76
C THR A 269 -8.86 -28.91 13.90
N VAL A 270 -7.57 -28.67 13.99
CA VAL A 270 -7.00 -27.35 14.31
C VAL A 270 -5.87 -27.02 13.35
N ALA A 271 -5.43 -25.77 13.29
CA ALA A 271 -4.20 -25.45 12.59
C ALA A 271 -3.01 -26.21 13.22
N THR A 272 -2.20 -26.87 12.40
CA THR A 272 -1.00 -27.58 12.88
C THR A 272 0.02 -26.58 13.45
N PHE A 273 0.08 -25.38 12.87
CA PHE A 273 0.87 -24.27 13.37
C PHE A 273 0.22 -23.71 14.64
N ASN A 274 0.73 -24.09 15.81
CA ASN A 274 0.18 -23.71 17.11
C ASN A 274 0.98 -22.57 17.71
N GLY A 275 0.58 -21.36 17.34
CA GLY A 275 0.98 -20.12 17.98
C GLY A 275 0.78 -18.93 17.06
N GLY A 276 0.74 -17.74 17.65
CA GLY A 276 0.61 -16.51 16.88
C GLY A 276 0.67 -15.28 17.75
N VAL A 277 0.15 -14.17 17.27
CA VAL A 277 0.24 -12.87 17.96
C VAL A 277 -1.12 -12.18 18.01
N LEU A 278 -1.37 -11.43 19.08
CA LEU A 278 -2.51 -10.53 19.18
C LEU A 278 -2.13 -9.15 18.62
N GLY A 279 -2.56 -8.88 17.40
CA GLY A 279 -2.26 -7.64 16.69
C GLY A 279 -1.91 -7.90 15.22
N LEU A 280 -1.37 -6.88 14.57
CA LEU A 280 -1.04 -6.94 13.14
C LEU A 280 0.37 -7.47 12.95
N VAL A 281 0.52 -8.48 12.08
CA VAL A 281 1.82 -8.84 11.52
C VAL A 281 2.07 -7.99 10.28
N ASN A 282 3.24 -7.38 10.16
CA ASN A 282 3.66 -6.58 9.01
C ASN A 282 4.58 -7.38 8.08
N LYS A 283 5.52 -8.14 8.67
CA LYS A 283 6.48 -8.98 7.93
C LYS A 283 6.67 -10.32 8.64
N VAL A 284 6.80 -11.37 7.84
CA VAL A 284 7.31 -12.67 8.27
C VAL A 284 8.58 -13.02 7.49
N PHE A 285 9.57 -13.55 8.18
CA PHE A 285 10.83 -14.00 7.58
C PHE A 285 11.15 -15.42 8.00
N ASN A 286 11.97 -16.09 7.18
CA ASN A 286 12.56 -17.37 7.52
C ASN A 286 14.09 -17.30 7.50
N TYR A 287 14.70 -17.77 8.58
CA TYR A 287 16.14 -17.91 8.69
C TYR A 287 16.51 -19.05 9.64
N ASN A 288 17.43 -19.92 9.22
CA ASN A 288 17.91 -21.08 9.98
C ASN A 288 16.79 -21.86 10.69
N ASN A 289 15.80 -22.30 9.91
CA ASN A 289 14.65 -23.06 10.39
C ASN A 289 13.84 -22.39 11.51
N SER A 290 13.90 -21.06 11.61
CA SER A 290 13.11 -20.24 12.51
C SER A 290 12.26 -19.25 11.73
N ILE A 291 11.16 -18.81 12.33
CA ILE A 291 10.27 -17.80 11.79
C ILE A 291 10.43 -16.53 12.61
N TYR A 292 10.61 -15.39 11.94
CA TYR A 292 10.68 -14.08 12.60
C TYR A 292 9.47 -13.26 12.19
N VAL A 293 8.81 -12.66 13.17
CA VAL A 293 7.55 -11.94 13.00
C VAL A 293 7.75 -10.51 13.49
N VAL A 294 7.47 -9.55 12.63
CA VAL A 294 7.54 -8.12 12.92
C VAL A 294 6.18 -7.50 12.70
N GLY A 295 5.71 -6.65 13.61
CA GLY A 295 4.44 -5.97 13.47
C GLY A 295 4.00 -5.16 14.67
N SER A 296 2.71 -4.83 14.71
CA SER A 296 2.04 -4.10 15.79
C SER A 296 1.21 -5.06 16.63
N PHE A 297 1.88 -5.82 17.49
CA PHE A 297 1.27 -6.78 18.40
C PHE A 297 1.89 -6.70 19.79
N ASN A 298 1.10 -7.05 20.80
CA ASN A 298 1.48 -6.92 22.21
C ASN A 298 1.55 -8.25 22.96
N ASN A 299 1.02 -9.34 22.40
CA ASN A 299 1.05 -10.66 23.02
C ASN A 299 1.36 -11.74 21.98
N TYR A 300 2.10 -12.76 22.41
CA TYR A 300 2.07 -14.10 21.81
C TYR A 300 0.87 -14.87 22.36
N ALA A 301 0.25 -15.69 21.52
CA ALA A 301 -0.88 -16.54 21.86
C ALA A 301 -0.57 -17.99 21.50
N GLU A 302 -0.86 -18.92 22.40
CA GLU A 302 -0.66 -20.37 22.24
C GLU A 302 -1.89 -21.14 22.73
N TYR A 303 -2.31 -22.14 21.97
CA TYR A 303 -3.49 -22.94 22.31
C TYR A 303 -3.10 -24.24 23.06
N PHE A 304 -3.75 -24.49 24.18
CA PHE A 304 -3.60 -25.69 25.02
C PHE A 304 -4.78 -26.64 24.76
N TYR A 305 -4.71 -27.41 23.67
CA TYR A 305 -5.83 -28.22 23.19
C TYR A 305 -6.23 -29.33 24.15
N GLU A 306 -5.26 -29.91 24.87
CA GLU A 306 -5.47 -30.93 25.90
C GLU A 306 -6.30 -30.43 27.10
N ARG A 307 -6.43 -29.10 27.25
CA ARG A 307 -7.26 -28.44 28.27
C ARG A 307 -8.48 -27.74 27.66
N SER A 308 -8.61 -27.77 26.35
CA SER A 308 -9.68 -27.12 25.60
C SER A 308 -10.83 -28.09 25.37
N THR A 309 -12.02 -27.57 25.05
CA THR A 309 -13.07 -28.34 24.37
C THR A 309 -13.09 -27.99 22.88
N ARG A 310 -13.93 -28.65 22.08
CA ARG A 310 -14.15 -28.26 20.68
C ARG A 310 -14.58 -26.80 20.56
N ASP A 311 -15.49 -26.36 21.44
CA ASP A 311 -16.13 -25.04 21.34
C ASP A 311 -15.41 -23.94 22.14
N ASN A 312 -14.66 -24.31 23.18
CA ASN A 312 -13.96 -23.37 24.06
C ASN A 312 -12.47 -23.69 24.09
N LYS A 313 -11.65 -22.76 23.58
CA LYS A 313 -10.19 -22.91 23.55
C LYS A 313 -9.53 -22.26 24.76
N VAL A 314 -8.65 -23.01 25.42
CA VAL A 314 -7.75 -22.49 26.45
C VAL A 314 -6.53 -21.92 25.73
N VAL A 315 -6.29 -20.62 25.93
CA VAL A 315 -5.20 -19.89 25.27
C VAL A 315 -4.31 -19.27 26.34
N GLY A 316 -3.00 -19.51 26.25
CA GLY A 316 -2.01 -18.80 27.04
C GLY A 316 -1.50 -17.58 26.30
N TYR A 317 -1.27 -16.51 27.05
CA TYR A 317 -0.74 -15.26 26.51
C TYR A 317 0.57 -14.87 27.18
N THR A 318 1.58 -14.58 26.36
CA THR A 318 2.86 -14.03 26.81
C THR A 318 3.00 -12.63 26.26
N LYS A 319 3.26 -11.65 27.13
CA LYS A 319 3.44 -10.26 26.70
C LYS A 319 4.69 -10.10 25.82
N LEU A 320 4.57 -9.36 24.73
CA LEU A 320 5.58 -9.08 23.71
C LEU A 320 5.48 -7.65 23.21
N ASN A 321 6.45 -7.21 22.41
CA ASN A 321 6.44 -5.88 21.80
C ASN A 321 6.92 -5.95 20.33
N GLY A 322 6.02 -6.29 19.42
CA GLY A 322 6.18 -6.10 17.96
C GLY A 322 7.26 -6.91 17.24
N LEU A 323 8.11 -7.64 17.95
CA LEU A 323 9.14 -8.52 17.38
C LEU A 323 9.17 -9.86 18.13
N LEU A 324 9.10 -10.94 17.37
CA LEU A 324 9.04 -12.31 17.87
C LEU A 324 9.86 -13.24 16.96
N LYS A 325 10.51 -14.23 17.56
CA LYS A 325 11.05 -15.40 16.87
C LYS A 325 10.25 -16.64 17.29
N MET A 326 9.97 -17.54 16.35
CA MET A 326 9.17 -18.75 16.56
C MET A 326 9.86 -19.97 15.92
N SER A 327 9.53 -21.16 16.44
CA SER A 327 9.80 -22.42 15.75
C SER A 327 8.91 -22.59 14.51
N MET A 328 9.16 -23.62 13.72
CA MET A 328 8.35 -23.96 12.55
C MET A 328 6.93 -24.42 12.89
N GLU A 329 6.69 -24.78 14.15
CA GLU A 329 5.42 -25.23 14.71
C GLU A 329 4.67 -24.10 15.44
N GLY A 330 5.24 -22.89 15.47
CA GLY A 330 4.61 -21.71 16.07
C GLY A 330 4.91 -21.52 17.56
N LYS A 331 5.89 -22.24 18.13
CA LYS A 331 6.31 -22.01 19.52
C LYS A 331 7.20 -20.76 19.61
N MET A 332 6.90 -19.87 20.54
CA MET A 332 7.73 -18.68 20.81
C MET A 332 9.13 -19.08 21.31
N ASP A 333 10.16 -18.41 20.79
CA ASP A 333 11.52 -18.48 21.32
C ASP A 333 11.70 -17.43 22.43
N SER A 334 11.61 -17.87 23.69
CA SER A 334 11.78 -17.01 24.87
C SER A 334 13.20 -16.47 25.10
N THR A 335 14.16 -16.84 24.26
CA THR A 335 15.54 -16.31 24.31
C THR A 335 15.76 -15.11 23.40
N TYR A 336 14.78 -14.77 22.55
CA TYR A 336 14.87 -13.71 21.57
C TYR A 336 13.90 -12.57 21.89
N ASN A 337 14.43 -11.34 22.05
CA ASN A 337 13.64 -10.14 22.38
C ASN A 337 12.75 -10.31 23.64
N PHE A 338 13.19 -11.11 24.62
CA PHE A 338 12.47 -11.36 25.86
C PHE A 338 13.44 -11.48 27.04
N ASN A 339 13.13 -10.84 28.17
CA ASN A 339 13.90 -10.98 29.41
C ASN A 339 13.31 -12.11 30.25
N LYS A 340 13.90 -13.30 30.14
CA LYS A 340 13.43 -14.51 30.82
C LYS A 340 13.47 -14.40 32.35
N THR A 341 14.46 -13.72 32.92
CA THR A 341 14.59 -13.54 34.38
C THR A 341 13.50 -12.64 34.93
N ALA A 342 13.20 -11.55 34.23
CA ALA A 342 12.11 -10.64 34.60
C ALA A 342 10.73 -11.14 34.18
N ASN A 343 10.66 -12.20 33.36
CA ASN A 343 9.45 -12.70 32.71
C ASN A 343 8.67 -11.59 31.97
N LEU A 344 9.39 -10.70 31.29
CA LEU A 344 8.84 -9.54 30.59
C LEU A 344 9.56 -9.31 29.26
N PRO A 345 8.88 -8.78 28.23
CA PRO A 345 9.54 -8.38 27.00
C PRO A 345 10.42 -7.15 27.23
N TYR A 346 11.47 -6.99 26.42
CA TYR A 346 12.17 -5.70 26.35
C TYR A 346 11.22 -4.61 25.85
N ALA A 347 11.48 -3.35 26.21
CA ALA A 347 10.66 -2.23 25.78
C ALA A 347 10.54 -2.17 24.25
N GLY A 348 9.33 -2.01 23.75
CA GLY A 348 9.09 -1.80 22.32
C GLY A 348 9.52 -0.41 21.86
N GLY A 349 9.40 -0.18 20.55
CA GLY A 349 9.51 1.17 20.02
C GLY A 349 8.39 2.07 20.52
N ASN A 350 8.68 3.35 20.74
CA ASN A 350 7.66 4.36 21.11
C ASN A 350 6.88 4.92 19.90
N GLY A 351 6.92 4.23 18.77
CA GLY A 351 6.20 4.53 17.54
C GLY A 351 6.14 3.28 16.65
N PRO A 352 5.27 3.24 15.64
CA PRO A 352 5.11 2.07 14.78
C PRO A 352 6.39 1.72 14.02
N ILE A 353 6.59 0.41 13.84
CA ILE A 353 7.52 -0.17 12.86
C ILE A 353 6.79 -0.20 11.51
N SER A 354 7.24 0.60 10.56
CA SER A 354 6.63 0.72 9.22
C SER A 354 7.05 -0.43 8.31
N ASP A 355 8.31 -0.84 8.37
CA ASP A 355 8.87 -1.91 7.53
C ASP A 355 10.05 -2.59 8.23
N ALA A 356 10.46 -3.75 7.69
CA ALA A 356 11.60 -4.49 8.18
C ALA A 356 12.29 -5.25 7.05
N LEU A 357 13.60 -5.45 7.21
CA LEU A 357 14.42 -6.21 6.29
C LEU A 357 15.30 -7.18 7.07
N MET A 358 15.29 -8.46 6.68
CA MET A 358 16.23 -9.46 7.19
C MET A 358 17.50 -9.48 6.35
N GLN A 359 18.65 -9.42 7.02
CA GLN A 359 19.97 -9.58 6.41
C GLN A 359 20.32 -11.07 6.27
N SER A 360 21.30 -11.38 5.41
CA SER A 360 21.74 -12.75 5.13
C SER A 360 22.39 -13.45 6.33
N ASP A 361 22.77 -12.71 7.36
CA ASP A 361 23.33 -13.21 8.62
C ASP A 361 22.27 -13.38 9.73
N GLY A 362 20.99 -13.20 9.40
CA GLY A 362 19.86 -13.37 10.33
C GLY A 362 19.60 -12.16 11.23
N LYS A 363 20.34 -11.06 11.08
CA LYS A 363 20.01 -9.78 11.72
C LYS A 363 18.83 -9.12 11.02
N ILE A 364 18.08 -8.27 11.73
CA ILE A 364 16.90 -7.60 11.19
C ILE A 364 17.07 -6.09 11.33
N ILE A 365 16.91 -5.36 10.24
CA ILE A 365 16.78 -3.90 10.27
C ILE A 365 15.30 -3.55 10.39
N LEU A 366 14.95 -2.78 11.41
CA LEU A 366 13.62 -2.24 11.63
C LEU A 366 13.62 -0.75 11.31
N VAL A 367 12.60 -0.28 10.59
CA VAL A 367 12.41 1.13 10.28
C VAL A 367 10.99 1.60 10.62
N GLY A 368 10.83 2.88 10.97
CA GLY A 368 9.52 3.41 11.31
C GLY A 368 9.53 4.85 11.82
N SER A 369 8.66 5.14 12.78
CA SER A 369 8.52 6.48 13.41
C SER A 369 8.91 6.50 14.90
N PHE A 370 9.51 5.43 15.42
CA PHE A 370 10.05 5.37 16.78
C PHE A 370 11.31 6.23 16.93
N THR A 371 11.50 6.87 18.09
CA THR A 371 12.75 7.54 18.53
C THR A 371 13.54 6.71 19.55
N ASN A 372 12.90 5.70 20.16
CA ASN A 372 13.51 4.79 21.11
C ASN A 372 13.13 3.35 20.74
N TYR A 373 14.03 2.38 21.00
CA TYR A 373 13.74 0.96 20.88
C TYR A 373 14.55 0.18 21.93
N GLN A 374 13.92 -0.74 22.68
CA GLN A 374 14.54 -1.46 23.80
C GLN A 374 15.21 -0.55 24.84
N GLY A 375 14.70 0.67 25.04
CA GLY A 375 15.26 1.64 25.97
C GLY A 375 16.44 2.43 25.41
N LEU A 376 16.93 2.11 24.21
CA LEU A 376 18.04 2.79 23.55
C LEU A 376 17.53 3.81 22.52
N SER A 377 18.34 4.84 22.24
CA SER A 377 18.05 5.79 21.16
C SER A 377 17.95 5.03 19.83
N GLY A 378 16.80 5.14 19.16
CA GLY A 378 16.49 4.47 17.91
C GLY A 378 15.87 5.47 16.97
N ASN A 379 16.70 6.24 16.26
CA ASN A 379 16.29 7.36 15.42
C ASN A 379 15.68 6.87 14.11
N ARG A 380 14.47 6.30 14.17
CA ARG A 380 13.68 5.78 13.03
C ARG A 380 14.23 4.50 12.39
N ILE A 381 15.43 4.08 12.75
CA ILE A 381 16.11 2.87 12.26
C ILE A 381 16.94 2.22 13.37
N VAL A 382 16.82 0.90 13.51
CA VAL A 382 17.68 0.07 14.37
C VAL A 382 17.98 -1.26 13.69
N ARG A 383 19.15 -1.83 13.95
CA ARG A 383 19.45 -3.23 13.63
C ARG A 383 19.31 -4.07 14.89
N ILE A 384 18.63 -5.20 14.78
CA ILE A 384 18.46 -6.21 15.82
C ILE A 384 19.39 -7.38 15.51
N GLY A 385 20.19 -7.76 16.49
CA GLY A 385 21.07 -8.92 16.44
C GLY A 385 20.30 -10.24 16.41
N THR A 386 21.04 -11.33 16.19
CA THR A 386 20.49 -12.71 16.21
C THR A 386 20.05 -13.15 17.61
N ASN A 387 20.46 -12.43 18.66
CA ASN A 387 20.00 -12.58 20.04
C ASN A 387 18.71 -11.78 20.35
N GLY A 388 18.18 -11.02 19.39
CA GLY A 388 16.97 -10.23 19.57
C GLY A 388 17.17 -8.93 20.34
N LEU A 389 18.42 -8.52 20.57
CA LEU A 389 18.77 -7.22 21.14
C LEU A 389 19.22 -6.26 20.06
N VAL A 390 19.10 -4.95 20.30
CA VAL A 390 19.70 -3.92 19.43
C VAL A 390 21.20 -4.20 19.28
N ASP A 391 21.67 -4.21 18.04
CA ASP A 391 23.07 -4.42 17.71
C ASP A 391 23.84 -3.09 17.76
N PRO A 392 24.72 -2.88 18.76
CA PRO A 392 25.44 -1.62 18.93
C PRO A 392 26.51 -1.38 17.87
N THR A 393 26.86 -2.39 17.07
CA THR A 393 27.85 -2.26 15.99
C THR A 393 27.27 -1.64 14.71
N TYR A 394 25.95 -1.47 14.63
CA TYR A 394 25.32 -0.81 13.50
C TYR A 394 25.38 0.72 13.66
N PRO A 395 26.03 1.45 12.74
CA PRO A 395 26.22 2.90 12.84
C PRO A 395 24.95 3.65 12.40
N SER A 396 23.86 3.50 13.16
CA SER A 396 22.62 4.24 12.89
C SER A 396 22.78 5.75 13.10
N GLY A 397 23.73 6.19 13.93
CA GLY A 397 24.06 7.60 14.15
C GLY A 397 22.87 8.43 14.65
N THR A 398 22.71 9.65 14.14
CA THR A 398 21.51 10.47 14.37
C THR A 398 20.29 9.97 13.58
N GLY A 399 20.46 8.97 12.71
CA GLY A 399 19.42 8.39 11.89
C GLY A 399 18.77 9.39 10.95
N ALA A 400 17.49 9.14 10.64
CA ALA A 400 16.64 10.06 9.90
C ALA A 400 15.99 11.10 10.83
N ASP A 401 15.81 12.32 10.35
CA ASP A 401 15.15 13.40 11.09
C ASP A 401 13.61 13.28 11.11
N ASP A 402 13.03 12.40 10.30
CA ASP A 402 11.60 12.08 10.30
C ASP A 402 11.33 10.61 9.88
N ALA A 403 10.06 10.21 9.82
CA ALA A 403 9.62 8.84 9.61
C ALA A 403 10.21 8.18 8.35
N ILE A 404 10.71 6.96 8.55
CA ILE A 404 11.07 6.05 7.48
C ILE A 404 9.87 5.13 7.22
N ASN A 405 9.45 5.04 5.97
CA ASN A 405 8.28 4.29 5.55
C ASN A 405 8.64 2.92 4.96
N ALA A 406 9.78 2.80 4.28
CA ALA A 406 10.16 1.58 3.58
C ALA A 406 11.68 1.37 3.58
N ILE A 407 12.07 0.09 3.57
CA ILE A 407 13.44 -0.35 3.34
C ILE A 407 13.46 -1.48 2.31
N THR A 408 14.27 -1.34 1.27
CA THR A 408 14.39 -2.34 0.19
C THR A 408 15.85 -2.78 0.05
N TYR A 409 16.09 -4.08 -0.08
CA TYR A 409 17.40 -4.62 -0.44
C TYR A 409 17.60 -4.63 -1.95
N SER A 410 18.78 -4.19 -2.39
CA SER A 410 19.23 -4.32 -3.78
C SER A 410 20.20 -5.49 -3.91
N ALA A 411 19.76 -6.57 -4.58
CA ALA A 411 20.65 -7.67 -4.93
C ALA A 411 21.75 -7.25 -5.92
N THR A 412 21.50 -6.21 -6.72
CA THR A 412 22.44 -5.67 -7.71
C THR A 412 23.67 -5.05 -7.07
N SER A 413 23.49 -4.31 -5.98
CA SER A 413 24.58 -3.56 -5.32
C SER A 413 24.97 -4.10 -3.95
N GLY A 414 24.16 -4.99 -3.36
CA GLY A 414 24.32 -5.44 -1.97
C GLY A 414 23.97 -4.35 -0.93
N LYS A 415 23.22 -3.32 -1.33
CA LYS A 415 22.91 -2.12 -0.55
C LYS A 415 21.43 -2.02 -0.20
N TYR A 416 21.08 -1.07 0.66
CA TYR A 416 19.71 -0.79 1.05
C TYR A 416 19.24 0.56 0.52
N LEU A 417 18.02 0.63 0.02
CA LEU A 417 17.32 1.88 -0.24
C LEU A 417 16.34 2.13 0.91
N VAL A 418 16.45 3.29 1.54
CA VAL A 418 15.61 3.70 2.67
C VAL A 418 14.80 4.91 2.26
N ALA A 419 13.48 4.81 2.32
CA ALA A 419 12.55 5.82 1.81
C ALA A 419 11.57 6.30 2.89
N GLY A 420 11.21 7.58 2.87
CA GLY A 420 10.32 8.18 3.86
C GLY A 420 10.10 9.67 3.65
N VAL A 421 9.66 10.35 4.72
CA VAL A 421 9.35 11.79 4.72
C VAL A 421 10.48 12.66 5.29
N PHE A 422 11.61 12.05 5.62
CA PHE A 422 12.80 12.71 6.18
C PHE A 422 13.52 13.60 5.16
N ASN A 423 14.28 14.58 5.67
CA ASN A 423 15.08 15.53 4.88
C ASN A 423 16.59 15.40 5.15
N ASN A 424 16.96 14.59 6.14
CA ASN A 424 18.33 14.34 6.51
C ASN A 424 18.50 12.90 6.99
N TYR A 425 19.66 12.31 6.72
CA TYR A 425 20.08 11.05 7.34
C TYR A 425 21.55 11.15 7.78
N ASN A 426 21.83 11.04 9.08
CA ASN A 426 23.20 11.14 9.62
C ASN A 426 23.97 12.39 9.15
N GLY A 427 23.31 13.55 9.11
CA GLY A 427 23.90 14.80 8.63
C GLY A 427 23.93 14.93 7.11
N PHE A 428 23.68 13.85 6.34
CA PHE A 428 23.57 13.90 4.89
C PHE A 428 22.19 14.41 4.48
N ALA A 429 22.17 15.60 3.87
CA ALA A 429 20.95 16.19 3.34
C ALA A 429 20.41 15.34 2.18
N THR A 430 19.20 14.82 2.34
CA THR A 430 18.53 14.04 1.29
C THR A 430 17.02 14.10 1.47
N LYS A 431 16.29 14.19 0.37
CA LYS A 431 14.83 14.44 0.38
C LYS A 431 14.05 13.13 0.31
N GLY A 432 14.06 12.38 1.41
CA GLY A 432 13.20 11.22 1.60
C GLY A 432 13.71 9.92 0.97
N LEU A 433 14.92 9.87 0.42
CA LEU A 433 15.55 8.65 -0.06
C LEU A 433 17.06 8.65 0.22
N VAL A 434 17.57 7.61 0.86
CA VAL A 434 19.02 7.42 1.05
C VAL A 434 19.40 5.99 0.66
N MET A 435 20.61 5.84 0.12
CA MET A 435 21.22 4.54 -0.08
C MET A 435 22.18 4.26 1.07
N LEU A 436 22.08 3.08 1.68
CA LEU A 436 22.97 2.63 2.75
C LEU A 436 23.76 1.42 2.28
N ASN A 437 25.03 1.36 2.68
CA ASN A 437 25.84 0.16 2.53
C ASN A 437 25.32 -0.95 3.46
N ALA A 438 25.76 -2.20 3.25
CA ALA A 438 25.35 -3.35 4.04
C ALA A 438 25.62 -3.20 5.56
N ASP A 439 26.65 -2.40 5.90
CA ASP A 439 27.03 -2.09 7.27
C ASP A 439 26.19 -0.98 7.92
N GLY A 440 25.35 -0.26 7.16
CA GLY A 440 24.50 0.84 7.63
C GLY A 440 25.04 2.25 7.39
N THR A 441 26.27 2.38 6.87
CA THR A 441 26.84 3.69 6.49
C THR A 441 26.17 4.26 5.24
N VAL A 442 26.13 5.59 5.12
CA VAL A 442 25.52 6.25 3.95
C VAL A 442 26.41 6.08 2.72
N ASP A 443 25.81 5.58 1.64
CA ASP A 443 26.41 5.64 0.31
C ASP A 443 26.08 6.99 -0.35
N LYS A 444 27.10 7.84 -0.46
CA LYS A 444 26.96 9.20 -1.01
C LYS A 444 26.94 9.25 -2.54
N SER A 445 26.98 8.11 -3.24
CA SER A 445 26.89 8.08 -4.70
C SER A 445 25.49 8.42 -5.21
N LEU A 446 24.43 8.15 -4.44
CA LEU A 446 23.07 8.56 -4.74
C LEU A 446 22.81 9.97 -4.17
N VAL A 447 22.73 10.97 -5.04
CA VAL A 447 22.45 12.35 -4.64
C VAL A 447 21.18 12.84 -5.33
N LEU A 448 20.11 12.99 -4.57
CA LEU A 448 18.85 13.51 -5.09
C LEU A 448 18.94 14.99 -5.49
N ARG A 449 18.08 15.39 -6.42
CA ARG A 449 17.77 16.78 -6.79
C ARG A 449 16.56 17.28 -6.00
N SER A 450 16.09 18.48 -6.31
CA SER A 450 14.91 19.05 -5.65
C SER A 450 13.67 18.19 -5.89
N ILE A 451 12.86 18.02 -4.85
CA ILE A 451 11.54 17.37 -4.89
C ILE A 451 10.52 18.38 -4.42
N GLU A 452 9.43 18.53 -5.16
CA GLU A 452 8.36 19.48 -4.85
C GLU A 452 6.98 18.82 -4.86
N GLY A 453 6.09 19.31 -4.00
CA GLY A 453 4.67 18.95 -4.02
C GLY A 453 4.32 17.57 -3.43
N GLY A 454 5.23 16.92 -2.70
CA GLY A 454 4.99 15.65 -2.03
C GLY A 454 6.28 15.00 -1.52
N SER A 455 6.24 13.70 -1.21
CA SER A 455 7.37 12.94 -0.67
C SER A 455 7.56 11.62 -1.40
N ILE A 456 8.73 11.00 -1.21
CA ILE A 456 9.00 9.62 -1.63
C ILE A 456 8.38 8.65 -0.62
N SER A 457 7.76 7.58 -1.10
CA SER A 457 7.18 6.52 -0.26
C SER A 457 7.93 5.20 -0.38
N LYS A 458 8.50 4.88 -1.55
CA LYS A 458 9.26 3.66 -1.80
C LYS A 458 10.24 3.83 -2.94
N ALA A 459 11.33 3.07 -2.90
CA ALA A 459 12.25 2.93 -4.01
C ALA A 459 12.70 1.47 -4.18
N TYR A 460 13.05 1.10 -5.42
CA TYR A 460 13.54 -0.22 -5.81
C TYR A 460 14.64 -0.07 -6.85
N GLN A 461 15.80 -0.72 -6.62
CA GLN A 461 16.88 -0.74 -7.61
C GLN A 461 16.76 -1.97 -8.50
N LEU A 462 16.63 -1.74 -9.79
CA LEU A 462 16.57 -2.78 -10.82
C LEU A 462 17.93 -3.47 -10.98
N LYS A 463 17.95 -4.64 -11.64
CA LYS A 463 19.19 -5.32 -12.07
C LYS A 463 20.09 -4.44 -12.95
N SER A 464 19.50 -3.50 -13.69
CA SER A 464 20.25 -2.52 -14.50
C SER A 464 20.95 -1.42 -13.67
N GLY A 465 20.73 -1.38 -12.35
CA GLY A 465 21.22 -0.32 -11.46
C GLY A 465 20.32 0.92 -11.41
N LYS A 466 19.41 1.11 -12.37
CA LYS A 466 18.39 2.17 -12.33
C LYS A 466 17.47 2.00 -11.13
N ILE A 467 16.92 3.11 -10.65
CA ILE A 467 16.12 3.16 -9.44
C ILE A 467 14.70 3.59 -9.80
N LEU A 468 13.73 2.73 -9.55
CA LEU A 468 12.31 3.08 -9.55
C LEU A 468 12.00 3.84 -8.26
N VAL A 469 11.38 5.02 -8.37
CA VAL A 469 11.01 5.85 -7.21
C VAL A 469 9.52 6.16 -7.28
N PHE A 470 8.83 5.94 -6.16
CA PHE A 470 7.39 6.09 -6.02
C PHE A 470 7.06 7.06 -4.89
N GLY A 471 5.99 7.82 -5.02
CA GLY A 471 5.59 8.79 -4.01
C GLY A 471 4.37 9.63 -4.39
N SER A 472 4.24 10.77 -3.71
CA SER A 472 3.21 11.79 -3.97
C SER A 472 3.77 13.07 -4.58
N PHE A 473 5.09 13.11 -4.84
CA PHE A 473 5.77 14.28 -5.41
C PHE A 473 5.19 14.68 -6.77
N LYS A 474 5.29 15.97 -7.09
CA LYS A 474 4.79 16.58 -8.34
C LYS A 474 5.91 16.93 -9.30
N LYS A 475 7.09 17.31 -8.79
CA LYS A 475 8.25 17.67 -9.59
C LYS A 475 9.54 17.08 -9.01
N TYR A 476 10.47 16.83 -9.91
CA TYR A 476 11.85 16.48 -9.61
C TYR A 476 12.79 17.33 -10.46
N ASP A 477 13.70 18.07 -9.82
CA ASP A 477 14.64 18.98 -10.48
C ASP A 477 13.92 20.04 -11.35
N GLY A 478 12.79 20.55 -10.86
CA GLY A 478 11.93 21.50 -11.58
C GLY A 478 11.06 20.88 -12.69
N ILE A 479 11.28 19.62 -13.07
CA ILE A 479 10.56 18.92 -14.13
C ILE A 479 9.37 18.14 -13.54
N VAL A 480 8.22 18.17 -14.21
CA VAL A 480 6.99 17.50 -13.76
C VAL A 480 7.18 15.99 -13.71
N ARG A 481 7.06 15.41 -12.51
CA ARG A 481 7.13 13.96 -12.23
C ARG A 481 6.09 13.65 -11.18
N GLN A 482 4.94 13.14 -11.60
CA GLN A 482 3.79 12.99 -10.73
C GLN A 482 3.75 11.59 -10.11
N GLY A 483 4.47 11.43 -9.00
CA GLY A 483 4.43 10.24 -8.14
C GLY A 483 5.24 9.03 -8.61
N PHE A 484 5.77 9.04 -9.83
CA PHE A 484 6.65 8.01 -10.36
C PHE A 484 7.80 8.63 -11.16
N MET A 485 9.00 8.07 -11.01
CA MET A 485 10.16 8.37 -11.86
C MET A 485 11.17 7.23 -11.86
N ILE A 486 12.01 7.19 -12.89
CA ILE A 486 13.18 6.31 -12.98
C ILE A 486 14.45 7.16 -12.96
N LEU A 487 15.33 6.87 -12.01
CA LEU A 487 16.61 7.53 -11.83
C LEU A 487 17.79 6.65 -12.26
N ASN A 488 18.88 7.28 -12.67
CA ASN A 488 20.20 6.65 -12.70
C ASN A 488 20.71 6.42 -11.27
N PRO A 489 21.73 5.55 -11.07
CA PRO A 489 22.30 5.29 -9.74
C PRO A 489 22.77 6.54 -8.99
N ASN A 490 23.16 7.59 -9.72
CA ASN A 490 23.63 8.86 -9.14
C ASN A 490 22.50 9.82 -8.73
N GLY A 491 21.24 9.49 -9.02
CA GLY A 491 20.06 10.32 -8.73
C GLY A 491 19.62 11.24 -9.88
N SER A 492 20.29 11.28 -11.04
CA SER A 492 19.76 12.02 -12.19
C SER A 492 18.58 11.28 -12.82
N LEU A 493 17.66 12.00 -13.48
CA LEU A 493 16.61 11.34 -14.27
C LEU A 493 17.24 10.47 -15.37
N ALA A 494 16.73 9.25 -15.53
CA ALA A 494 17.15 8.36 -16.62
C ALA A 494 16.48 8.80 -17.93
N ALA A 495 17.30 9.14 -18.94
CA ALA A 495 16.83 9.64 -20.23
C ALA A 495 15.94 8.60 -20.95
N GLY A 496 14.78 9.03 -21.44
CA GLY A 496 13.82 8.17 -22.13
C GLY A 496 12.94 7.28 -21.22
N TYR A 497 13.18 7.25 -19.89
CA TYR A 497 12.44 6.39 -18.96
C TYR A 497 11.34 7.10 -18.17
N ASN A 498 11.17 8.40 -18.37
CA ASN A 498 10.26 9.24 -17.61
C ASN A 498 9.17 9.83 -18.51
N ASN A 499 8.72 9.04 -19.49
CA ASN A 499 7.70 9.39 -20.47
C ASN A 499 6.26 9.19 -19.95
N THR A 500 6.08 8.52 -18.82
CA THR A 500 4.75 8.20 -18.28
C THR A 500 4.07 9.39 -17.59
N GLY A 501 2.75 9.31 -17.53
CA GLY A 501 1.88 10.26 -16.84
C GLY A 501 1.73 9.96 -15.36
N LYS A 502 0.63 10.44 -14.79
CA LYS A 502 0.42 10.44 -13.34
C LYS A 502 0.39 9.03 -12.76
N PHE A 503 1.12 8.86 -11.66
CA PHE A 503 0.98 7.74 -10.74
C PHE A 503 0.21 8.18 -9.49
N GLN A 504 -0.67 7.31 -9.00
CA GLN A 504 -1.37 7.52 -7.73
C GLN A 504 -1.52 6.21 -6.97
N GLY A 505 -1.01 6.20 -5.74
CA GLY A 505 -1.15 5.08 -4.82
C GLY A 505 0.03 4.88 -3.89
N ILE A 506 -0.02 3.79 -3.15
CA ILE A 506 1.06 3.34 -2.27
C ILE A 506 1.60 2.02 -2.81
N VAL A 507 2.90 1.95 -3.08
CA VAL A 507 3.57 0.70 -3.50
C VAL A 507 3.94 -0.10 -2.26
N ASN A 508 3.46 -1.33 -2.18
CA ASN A 508 3.84 -2.27 -1.12
C ASN A 508 4.99 -3.18 -1.56
N ASP A 509 5.02 -3.61 -2.83
CA ASP A 509 6.01 -4.56 -3.32
C ASP A 509 6.33 -4.36 -4.81
N VAL A 510 7.53 -4.77 -5.21
CA VAL A 510 8.01 -4.71 -6.60
C VAL A 510 8.73 -6.01 -6.94
N TYR A 511 8.28 -6.67 -8.01
CA TYR A 511 8.89 -7.88 -8.53
C TYR A 511 9.43 -7.64 -9.94
N GLU A 512 10.75 -7.69 -10.09
CA GLU A 512 11.43 -7.59 -11.39
C GLU A 512 11.53 -8.96 -12.08
N SER A 513 11.17 -9.00 -13.36
CA SER A 513 11.23 -10.19 -14.23
C SER A 513 11.68 -9.78 -15.62
N VAL A 514 11.58 -10.69 -16.60
CA VAL A 514 11.69 -10.40 -18.02
C VAL A 514 10.41 -10.76 -18.76
N ASP A 515 10.10 -10.05 -19.84
CA ASP A 515 9.04 -10.42 -20.78
C ASP A 515 9.48 -11.56 -21.71
N ILE A 516 8.60 -11.96 -22.64
CA ILE A 516 8.87 -13.02 -23.63
C ILE A 516 9.96 -12.65 -24.64
N PHE A 517 10.31 -11.36 -24.74
CA PHE A 517 11.36 -10.84 -25.61
C PHE A 517 12.69 -10.62 -24.84
N GLY A 518 12.72 -10.94 -23.54
CA GLY A 518 13.88 -10.76 -22.68
C GLY A 518 14.05 -9.34 -22.14
N ASN A 519 13.11 -8.42 -22.37
CA ASN A 519 13.18 -7.08 -21.81
C ASN A 519 12.84 -7.10 -20.32
N PRO A 520 13.52 -6.30 -19.48
CA PRO A 520 13.16 -6.15 -18.08
C PRO A 520 11.71 -5.69 -17.90
N THR A 521 11.01 -6.31 -16.96
CA THR A 521 9.68 -5.89 -16.51
C THR A 521 9.68 -5.70 -15.01
N ALA A 522 8.81 -4.82 -14.51
CA ALA A 522 8.57 -4.67 -13.08
C ALA A 522 7.07 -4.77 -12.80
N LEU A 523 6.67 -5.80 -12.04
CA LEU A 523 5.33 -5.90 -11.47
C LEU A 523 5.30 -5.10 -10.17
N ILE A 524 4.57 -4.00 -10.17
CA ILE A 524 4.45 -3.06 -9.06
C ILE A 524 3.10 -3.32 -8.39
N ALA A 525 3.12 -3.75 -7.13
CA ALA A 525 1.94 -4.08 -6.35
C ALA A 525 1.76 -3.12 -5.17
N GLY A 526 0.51 -2.82 -4.84
CA GLY A 526 0.19 -1.84 -3.83
C GLY A 526 -1.30 -1.58 -3.63
N ALA A 527 -1.60 -0.44 -3.02
CA ALA A 527 -2.89 0.23 -3.11
C ALA A 527 -2.80 1.30 -4.21
N ILE A 528 -2.80 0.84 -5.46
CA ILE A 528 -2.54 1.67 -6.65
C ILE A 528 -3.85 1.88 -7.38
N SER A 529 -4.15 3.13 -7.70
CA SER A 529 -5.38 3.53 -8.40
C SER A 529 -5.12 4.11 -9.79
N LEU A 530 -3.90 4.59 -10.06
CA LEU A 530 -3.54 5.21 -11.33
C LEU A 530 -2.08 4.93 -11.68
N PHE A 531 -1.83 4.59 -12.94
CA PHE A 531 -0.51 4.59 -13.55
C PHE A 531 -0.62 5.10 -14.99
N ASP A 532 0.26 6.01 -15.40
CA ASP A 532 0.26 6.59 -16.74
C ASP A 532 -1.11 7.18 -17.14
N ASN A 533 -1.77 7.87 -16.20
CA ASN A 533 -3.14 8.39 -16.33
C ASN A 533 -4.24 7.33 -16.59
N GLN A 534 -3.91 6.04 -16.54
CA GLN A 534 -4.86 4.93 -16.68
C GLN A 534 -5.23 4.36 -15.31
N GLN A 535 -6.51 4.04 -15.12
CA GLN A 535 -6.96 3.38 -13.91
C GLN A 535 -6.37 1.97 -13.83
N VAL A 536 -5.85 1.63 -12.66
CA VAL A 536 -5.36 0.29 -12.32
C VAL A 536 -5.91 -0.10 -10.94
N SER A 537 -5.96 -1.39 -10.63
CA SER A 537 -6.40 -1.87 -9.32
C SER A 537 -5.35 -2.79 -8.70
N GLY A 538 -4.66 -2.28 -7.69
CA GLY A 538 -3.78 -3.06 -6.81
C GLY A 538 -2.44 -3.50 -7.40
N ALA A 539 -2.31 -3.63 -8.73
CA ALA A 539 -1.04 -3.90 -9.39
C ALA A 539 -1.00 -3.38 -10.83
N VAL A 540 0.21 -3.07 -11.30
CA VAL A 540 0.52 -2.75 -12.69
C VAL A 540 1.86 -3.39 -13.04
N ARG A 541 1.98 -3.99 -14.23
CA ARG A 541 3.27 -4.43 -14.77
C ARG A 541 3.73 -3.43 -15.81
N ILE A 542 4.98 -3.01 -15.72
CA ILE A 542 5.62 -2.13 -16.71
C ILE A 542 6.71 -2.88 -17.45
N SER A 543 6.85 -2.60 -18.73
CA SER A 543 8.00 -2.98 -19.56
C SER A 543 9.02 -1.86 -19.56
N ILE A 544 10.29 -2.22 -19.45
CA ILE A 544 11.42 -1.30 -19.34
C ILE A 544 12.40 -1.63 -20.48
N LYS A 545 12.21 -0.95 -21.62
CA LYS A 545 13.00 -1.18 -22.83
C LYS A 545 14.46 -0.73 -22.61
N PRO A 546 15.45 -1.44 -23.21
CA PRO A 546 16.86 -1.11 -23.08
C PRO A 546 17.23 0.28 -23.58
#